data_AF-A0A8C9SRA4-F1
#
_entry.id   AF-A0A8C9SRA4-F1
#
_cell.length_a   1.000
_cell.length_b   1.000
_cell.length_c   1.000
_cell.angle_alpha   90.00
_cell.angle_beta   90.00
_cell.angle_gamma   90.00
#
_symmetry.space_group_name_H-M   'P 1'
#
loop_
_entity.id
_entity.type
_entity.pdbx_description
1 polymer ?
#
loop_
_entity_poly.entity_id
_entity_poly.type
_entity_poly.pdbx_seq_one_letter_code
_entity_poly.pdbx_strand_id
1 'polypeptide(L)'
;MPSSRTRLRPWLEQKIESKSIPGLTWVDKGNKMFAIPWKHAARHGWEMDTDARIFMQWAVHTGKFKPGVTEPDPKTWKANFRSALNSLPDIKQVKDKSINKGSQAIRVYRMLEEVPKKKGTQPCLCSSF
;
A
#
# COMPACT_ATOMS: atom_id res chain seq x y z
N MET A 1 7.03 -2.15 24.37
CA MET A 1 6.91 -0.90 23.61
C MET A 1 6.20 -1.21 22.29
N PRO A 2 4.99 -0.71 22.01
CA PRO A 2 4.41 -0.86 20.68
C PRO A 2 5.25 -0.02 19.74
N SER A 3 5.98 -0.67 18.83
CA SER A 3 6.73 0.02 17.78
C SER A 3 5.75 0.92 17.03
N SER A 4 5.99 2.24 17.01
CA SER A 4 5.22 3.24 16.27
C SER A 4 5.41 3.02 14.76
N ARG A 5 4.87 1.91 14.25
CA ARG A 5 4.96 1.54 12.84
C ARG A 5 4.10 2.49 12.02
N THR A 6 4.75 3.19 11.11
CA THR A 6 4.11 4.08 10.13
C THR A 6 3.00 3.33 9.38
N ARG A 7 1.83 3.97 9.24
CA ARG A 7 0.68 3.42 8.49
C ARG A 7 0.99 3.32 7.00
N LEU A 8 0.19 2.54 6.27
CA LEU A 8 0.45 2.24 4.85
C LEU A 8 0.54 3.47 3.96
N ARG A 9 -0.33 4.47 4.13
CA ARG A 9 -0.33 5.69 3.31
C ARG A 9 1.01 6.46 3.41
N PRO A 10 1.45 6.95 4.58
CA PRO A 10 2.72 7.66 4.69
C PRO A 10 3.92 6.79 4.30
N TRP A 11 3.85 5.47 4.54
CA TRP A 11 4.87 4.54 4.06
C TRP A 11 4.94 4.48 2.52
N LEU A 12 3.79 4.44 1.84
CA LEU A 12 3.72 4.46 0.37
C LEU A 12 4.29 5.76 -0.18
N GLU A 13 3.88 6.91 0.36
CA GLU A 13 4.39 8.22 -0.08
C GLU A 13 5.92 8.26 0.00
N GLN A 14 6.50 7.83 1.13
CA GLN A 14 7.95 7.75 1.30
C GLN A 14 8.60 6.81 0.27
N LYS A 15 8.02 5.64 0.03
CA LYS A 15 8.58 4.65 -0.91
C LYS A 15 8.53 5.14 -2.36
N ILE A 16 7.44 5.76 -2.77
CA ILE A 16 7.29 6.35 -4.10
C ILE A 16 8.30 7.48 -4.29
N GLU A 17 8.43 8.38 -3.31
CA GLU A 17 9.35 9.52 -3.39
C GLU A 17 10.82 9.08 -3.45
N SER A 18 11.17 8.05 -2.66
CA SER A 18 12.54 7.48 -2.66
C SER A 18 12.91 6.76 -3.95
N LYS A 19 11.93 6.41 -4.80
CA LYS A 19 12.12 5.57 -6.00
C LYS A 19 12.88 4.27 -5.74
N SER A 20 12.81 3.75 -4.52
CA SER A 20 13.57 2.57 -4.06
C SER A 20 12.98 1.24 -4.51
N ILE A 21 11.78 1.25 -5.10
CA ILE A 21 11.06 0.05 -5.53
C ILE A 21 10.77 0.17 -7.04
N PRO A 22 11.28 -0.76 -7.88
CA PRO A 22 11.02 -0.74 -9.32
C PRO A 22 9.53 -0.71 -9.64
N GLY A 23 9.15 0.18 -10.57
CA GLY A 23 7.78 0.33 -11.05
C GLY A 23 6.80 1.02 -10.08
N LEU A 24 7.18 1.27 -8.82
CA LEU A 24 6.42 2.11 -7.91
C LEU A 24 6.78 3.58 -8.15
N THR A 25 5.95 4.29 -8.92
CA THR A 25 6.24 5.67 -9.34
C THR A 25 5.01 6.57 -9.30
N TRP A 26 5.24 7.88 -9.14
CA TRP A 26 4.24 8.89 -9.46
C TRP A 26 3.92 8.83 -10.96
N VAL A 27 2.62 8.77 -11.28
CA VAL A 27 2.08 8.96 -12.62
C VAL A 27 1.70 10.43 -12.82
N ASP A 28 1.18 11.05 -11.76
CA ASP A 28 0.90 12.48 -11.68
C ASP A 28 1.08 12.93 -10.23
N LYS A 29 2.20 13.61 -9.95
CA LYS A 29 2.55 14.05 -8.59
C LYS A 29 1.60 15.15 -8.09
N GLY A 30 1.12 16.02 -8.98
CA GLY A 30 0.20 17.11 -8.63
C GLY A 30 -1.13 16.57 -8.11
N ASN A 31 -1.64 15.52 -8.76
CA ASN A 31 -2.87 14.85 -8.33
C ASN A 31 -2.65 13.70 -7.33
N LYS A 32 -1.42 13.49 -6.84
CA LYS A 32 -1.00 12.36 -5.99
C LYS A 32 -1.43 11.00 -6.55
N MET A 33 -1.24 10.80 -7.85
CA MET A 33 -1.52 9.54 -8.54
C MET A 33 -0.24 8.75 -8.75
N PHE A 34 -0.27 7.47 -8.40
CA PHE A 34 0.89 6.58 -8.47
C PHE A 34 0.50 5.21 -9.04
N ALA A 35 1.47 4.54 -9.64
CA ALA A 35 1.32 3.20 -10.22
C ALA A 35 2.01 2.16 -9.34
N ILE A 36 1.41 0.96 -9.28
CA ILE A 36 1.99 -0.22 -8.64
C ILE A 36 2.03 -1.36 -9.68
N PRO A 37 3.18 -2.03 -9.88
CA PRO A 37 3.25 -3.25 -10.67
C PRO A 37 2.31 -4.31 -10.11
N TRP A 38 1.51 -4.93 -10.99
CA TRP A 38 0.48 -5.89 -10.57
C TRP A 38 0.46 -7.18 -11.37
N LYS A 39 1.59 -7.53 -11.99
CA LYS A 39 1.77 -8.77 -12.75
C LYS A 39 1.32 -9.99 -11.95
N HIS A 40 0.67 -10.93 -12.64
CA HIS A 40 0.15 -12.15 -12.05
C HIS A 40 1.28 -13.19 -11.93
N ALA A 41 1.40 -13.84 -10.77
CA ALA A 41 2.51 -14.77 -10.49
C ALA A 41 2.61 -15.94 -11.48
N ALA A 42 1.46 -16.41 -11.99
CA ALA A 42 1.42 -17.46 -13.02
C ALA A 42 1.83 -16.99 -14.45
N ARG A 43 2.30 -15.75 -14.64
CA ARG A 43 2.73 -15.26 -15.95
C ARG A 43 4.22 -15.54 -16.17
N HIS A 44 4.60 -15.86 -17.40
CA HIS A 44 6.00 -16.04 -17.79
C HIS A 44 6.85 -14.81 -17.46
N GLY A 45 8.06 -15.05 -16.95
CA GLY A 45 9.01 -14.03 -16.51
C GLY A 45 8.53 -13.21 -15.32
N TRP A 46 7.61 -13.74 -14.50
CA TRP A 46 7.32 -13.14 -13.20
C TRP A 46 8.50 -13.40 -12.25
N GLU A 47 8.97 -12.35 -11.57
CA GLU A 47 10.14 -12.44 -10.70
C GLU A 47 9.84 -11.85 -9.32
N MET A 48 10.27 -12.53 -8.26
CA MET A 48 10.00 -12.11 -6.89
C MET A 48 10.64 -10.75 -6.57
N ASP A 49 11.88 -10.53 -7.01
CA ASP A 49 12.65 -9.33 -6.67
C ASP A 49 12.16 -8.05 -7.36
N THR A 50 11.36 -8.18 -8.42
CA THR A 50 10.79 -7.05 -9.15
C THR A 50 9.28 -6.96 -8.93
N ASP A 51 8.53 -8.03 -9.24
CA ASP A 51 7.08 -8.05 -9.21
C ASP A 51 6.48 -8.20 -7.81
N ALA A 52 7.23 -8.76 -6.85
CA ALA A 52 6.79 -8.90 -5.45
C ALA A 52 7.42 -7.88 -4.49
N ARG A 53 8.38 -7.07 -4.97
CA ARG A 53 9.22 -6.22 -4.12
C ARG A 53 8.45 -5.32 -3.17
N ILE A 54 7.43 -4.63 -3.66
CA ILE A 54 6.58 -3.74 -2.84
C ILE A 54 5.82 -4.52 -1.75
N PHE A 55 5.27 -5.67 -2.12
CA PHE A 55 4.50 -6.50 -1.20
C PHE A 55 5.41 -7.08 -0.12
N MET A 56 6.61 -7.53 -0.50
CA MET A 56 7.63 -8.00 0.42
C MET A 56 8.07 -6.90 1.39
N GLN A 57 8.43 -5.71 0.89
CA GLN A 57 8.87 -4.61 1.77
C GLN A 57 7.77 -4.19 2.76
N TRP A 58 6.50 -4.23 2.36
CA TRP A 58 5.39 -4.00 3.29
C TRP A 58 5.26 -5.11 4.34
N ALA A 59 5.43 -6.37 3.93
CA ALA A 59 5.43 -7.50 4.86
C ALA A 59 6.56 -7.42 5.88
N VAL A 60 7.76 -6.99 5.46
CA VAL A 60 8.89 -6.68 6.36
C VAL A 60 8.55 -5.53 7.30
N HIS A 61 8.04 -4.41 6.77
CA HIS A 61 7.67 -3.23 7.56
C HIS A 61 6.62 -3.54 8.64
N THR A 62 5.68 -4.44 8.32
CA THR A 62 4.64 -4.88 9.26
C THR A 62 5.08 -6.05 10.15
N GLY A 63 6.31 -6.55 9.98
CA GLY A 63 6.83 -7.70 10.72
C GLY A 63 6.14 -9.02 10.40
N LYS A 64 5.31 -9.08 9.34
CA LYS A 64 4.65 -10.29 8.85
C LYS A 64 5.60 -11.20 8.07
N PHE A 65 6.72 -10.66 7.61
CA PHE A 65 7.82 -11.41 7.02
C PHE A 65 9.13 -10.96 7.66
N LYS A 66 9.97 -11.93 8.03
CA LYS A 66 11.32 -11.70 8.55
C LYS A 66 12.31 -12.46 7.67
N PRO A 67 13.12 -11.78 6.85
CA PRO A 67 14.12 -12.44 6.00
C PRO A 67 15.03 -13.35 6.82
N GLY A 68 15.29 -14.56 6.31
CA GLY A 68 16.11 -15.57 7.00
C GLY A 68 15.47 -16.28 8.19
N VAL A 69 14.26 -15.88 8.60
CA VAL A 69 13.53 -16.50 9.73
C VAL A 69 12.21 -17.11 9.27
N THR A 70 11.47 -16.41 8.41
CA THR A 70 10.20 -16.87 7.85
C THR A 70 10.41 -17.25 6.39
N GLU A 71 9.73 -18.28 5.91
CA GLU A 71 9.76 -18.63 4.49
C GLU A 71 9.09 -17.54 3.62
N PRO A 72 9.64 -17.24 2.43
CA PRO A 72 9.00 -16.33 1.49
C PRO A 72 7.63 -16.81 0.99
N ASP A 73 6.60 -15.97 1.15
CA ASP A 73 5.27 -16.20 0.57
C ASP A 73 4.74 -14.94 -0.14
N PRO A 74 5.13 -14.74 -1.42
CA PRO A 74 4.69 -13.60 -2.22
C PRO A 74 3.17 -13.49 -2.39
N LYS A 75 2.45 -14.63 -2.39
CA LYS A 75 1.00 -14.67 -2.55
C LYS A 75 0.32 -14.05 -1.32
N THR A 76 0.76 -14.44 -0.13
CA THR A 76 0.26 -13.88 1.14
C THR A 76 0.61 -12.40 1.28
N TRP A 77 1.83 -11.99 0.92
CA TRP A 77 2.21 -10.58 0.97
C TRP A 77 1.33 -9.71 0.07
N LYS A 78 1.09 -10.14 -1.18
CA LYS A 78 0.25 -9.43 -2.14
C LYS A 78 -1.20 -9.34 -1.66
N ALA A 79 -1.75 -10.42 -1.10
CA ALA A 79 -3.10 -10.43 -0.55
C ALA A 79 -3.27 -9.47 0.64
N ASN A 80 -2.32 -9.50 1.59
CA ASN A 80 -2.31 -8.61 2.75
C ASN A 80 -2.16 -7.15 2.36
N PHE A 81 -1.25 -6.84 1.44
CA PHE A 81 -1.05 -5.49 0.93
C PHE A 81 -2.31 -4.95 0.24
N ARG A 82 -2.95 -5.75 -0.61
CA ARG A 82 -4.23 -5.39 -1.25
C ARG A 82 -5.32 -5.10 -0.21
N SER A 83 -5.41 -5.93 0.82
CA SER A 83 -6.38 -5.73 1.91
C SER A 83 -6.13 -4.40 2.63
N ALA A 84 -4.86 -4.12 2.96
CA ALA A 84 -4.49 -2.85 3.60
C ALA A 84 -4.81 -1.64 2.71
N LEU A 85 -4.52 -1.68 1.40
CA LEU A 85 -4.94 -0.63 0.46
C LEU A 85 -6.46 -0.44 0.45
N ASN A 86 -7.23 -1.52 0.37
CA ASN A 86 -8.69 -1.46 0.32
C ASN A 86 -9.31 -0.91 1.63
N SER A 87 -8.59 -0.99 2.75
CA SER A 87 -9.04 -0.43 4.03
C SER A 87 -8.84 1.09 4.16
N LEU A 88 -8.09 1.72 3.25
CA LEU A 88 -7.80 3.15 3.26
C LEU A 88 -8.87 3.93 2.48
N PRO A 89 -9.74 4.73 3.15
CA PRO A 89 -10.81 5.47 2.46
C PRO A 89 -10.28 6.60 1.57
N ASP A 90 -9.05 7.03 1.85
CA ASP A 90 -8.31 8.11 1.23
C ASP A 90 -7.34 7.63 0.14
N ILE A 91 -7.33 6.33 -0.19
CA ILE A 91 -6.63 5.81 -1.37
C ILE A 91 -7.64 5.11 -2.27
N LYS A 92 -7.84 5.63 -3.48
CA LYS A 92 -8.78 5.06 -4.46
C LYS A 92 -8.08 4.59 -5.72
N GLN A 93 -8.48 3.43 -6.22
CA GLN A 93 -7.99 2.94 -7.51
C GLN A 93 -8.61 3.75 -8.66
N VAL A 94 -7.79 4.20 -9.59
CA VAL A 94 -8.18 4.87 -10.83
C VAL A 94 -8.21 3.82 -11.94
N LYS A 95 -9.39 3.23 -12.16
CA LYS A 95 -9.55 2.02 -12.99
C LYS A 95 -9.31 2.30 -14.48
N ASP A 96 -9.71 3.46 -14.95
CA ASP A 96 -9.54 3.96 -16.33
C ASP A 96 -8.06 4.08 -16.72
N LYS A 97 -7.18 4.39 -15.77
CA LYS A 97 -5.72 4.43 -16.00
C LYS A 97 -4.99 3.13 -15.65
N SER A 98 -5.69 2.11 -15.17
CA SER A 98 -5.09 0.83 -14.76
C SER A 98 -5.03 -0.15 -15.92
N ILE A 99 -3.90 -0.84 -16.09
CA ILE A 99 -3.71 -1.91 -17.06
C ILE A 99 -3.85 -3.25 -16.33
N ASN A 100 -4.97 -3.93 -16.51
CA ASN A 100 -5.30 -5.11 -15.69
C ASN A 100 -4.78 -6.45 -16.25
N LYS A 101 -4.17 -6.47 -17.43
CA LYS A 101 -3.75 -7.71 -18.13
C LYS A 101 -2.35 -7.58 -18.72
N GLY A 102 -1.73 -8.73 -18.95
CA GLY A 102 -0.42 -8.84 -19.61
C GLY A 102 0.78 -8.66 -18.67
N SER A 103 1.97 -8.69 -19.25
CA SER A 103 3.24 -8.59 -18.53
C SER A 103 3.51 -7.18 -17.98
N GLN A 104 2.84 -6.17 -18.53
CA GLN A 104 2.92 -4.76 -18.12
C GLN A 104 1.74 -4.35 -17.23
N ALA A 105 1.12 -5.31 -16.53
CA ALA A 105 -0.04 -5.03 -15.70
C ALA A 105 0.33 -4.08 -14.55
N ILE A 106 -0.38 -2.96 -14.46
CA ILE A 106 -0.24 -1.94 -13.43
C ILE A 106 -1.59 -1.56 -12.85
N ARG A 107 -1.60 -1.17 -11.58
CA ARG A 107 -2.76 -0.52 -10.95
C ARG A 107 -2.40 0.91 -10.58
N VAL A 108 -3.22 1.84 -11.04
CA VAL A 108 -3.08 3.26 -10.71
C VAL A 108 -3.98 3.58 -9.54
N TYR A 109 -3.44 4.26 -8.54
CA TYR A 109 -4.13 4.72 -7.35
C TYR A 109 -3.96 6.22 -7.20
N ARG A 110 -4.90 6.86 -6.50
CA ARG A 110 -4.87 8.27 -6.13
C ARG A 110 -5.02 8.42 -4.62
N MET A 111 -4.14 9.18 -4.00
CA MET A 111 -4.29 9.62 -2.62
C MET A 111 -5.17 10.87 -2.59
N LEU A 112 -6.29 10.80 -1.88
CA LEU A 112 -7.18 11.93 -1.63
C LEU A 112 -6.65 12.75 -0.47
N GLU A 113 -7.10 14.00 -0.36
CA GLU A 113 -6.83 14.79 0.84
C GLU A 113 -7.36 14.06 2.08
N GLU A 114 -6.58 14.08 3.17
CA GLU A 114 -7.05 13.54 4.44
C GLU A 114 -8.22 14.40 4.90
N VAL A 115 -9.44 13.84 4.91
CA VAL A 115 -10.57 14.52 5.53
C VAL A 115 -10.21 14.68 7.01
N PRO A 116 -10.17 15.92 7.56
CA PRO A 116 -9.86 16.12 8.97
C PRO A 116 -10.86 15.31 9.79
N LYS A 117 -10.37 14.34 10.57
CA LYS A 117 -11.23 13.64 11.53
C LYS A 117 -11.74 14.70 12.51
N LYS A 118 -13.05 14.98 12.48
CA LYS A 118 -13.70 15.72 13.57
C LYS A 118 -13.34 14.98 14.86
N LYS A 119 -12.53 15.60 15.72
CA LYS A 119 -12.30 15.10 17.07
C LYS A 119 -13.67 15.07 17.72
N GLY A 120 -14.20 13.88 17.98
CA GLY A 120 -15.44 13.73 18.73
C GLY A 120 -15.21 14.32 20.11
N THR A 121 -15.77 15.51 20.35
CA THR A 121 -15.97 16.02 21.70
C THR A 121 -16.80 14.99 22.44
N GLN A 122 -16.20 14.34 23.44
CA GLN A 122 -16.90 13.52 24.40
C GLN A 122 -17.72 14.48 25.27
N PRO A 123 -19.07 14.46 25.27
CA PRO A 123 -19.81 15.14 26.32
C PRO A 123 -19.78 14.21 27.54
N CYS A 124 -18.89 14.49 28.48
CA CYS A 124 -19.03 14.00 29.85
C CYS A 124 -20.14 14.83 30.51
N LEU A 125 -21.39 14.42 30.35
CA LEU A 125 -22.49 14.86 31.21
C LEU A 125 -22.74 13.75 32.22
N CYS A 126 -22.01 13.79 33.34
CA CYS A 126 -22.49 13.17 34.56
C CYS A 126 -23.05 14.31 35.41
N SER A 127 -24.33 14.62 35.20
CA SER A 127 -25.13 15.39 36.15
C SER A 127 -26.01 14.38 36.86
N SER A 128 -25.74 14.12 38.14
CA SER A 128 -26.72 13.58 39.06
C SER A 128 -26.47 14.24 40.40
N PHE A 129 -27.50 14.95 40.85
CA PHE A 129 -27.67 15.44 42.22
C PHE A 129 -27.77 14.27 43.20
#